data_AF-A0A4P5WQP9-F1
#
_entry.id   AF-A0A4P5WQP9-F1
#
_cell.length_a   1.000
_cell.length_b   1.000
_cell.length_c   1.000
_cell.angle_alpha   90.00
_cell.angle_beta   90.00
_cell.angle_gamma   90.00
#
_symmetry.space_group_name_H-M   'P 1'
#
loop_
_entity.id
_entity.type
_entity.pdbx_description
1 polymer ?
#
loop_
_entity_poly.entity_id
_entity_poly.type
_entity_poly.pdbx_seq_one_letter_code
_entity_poly.pdbx_strand_id
1 'polypeptide(L)'
;MREERIINYYTLLELLPTATDAEIKKAWHEQVQVWHPDRFGHAPALHKKAETRTQLLNQAYQTLSDSAARASYDAKTQPTASQKPAARPAPTANPSSGTYSSTPPRAQQNAQARHGPRGPQSLIMLLSQQNQPKAMVPAIHLYVDPREHQPYDFHGFVRIAGTMRETLPVKGYAIAEVPELVCIKRISVEDLYTVFSNPSYNRLPFLQELEQVLAFPSRFLVVEGTLQHRKAGGRLNQYHKIGLMDFLDSLTARYGIQVIYADTRDEAEERIANLAALHYAYYFAEQQGLGRCLKEGDV
;
A
#
# COMPACT_ATOMS: atom_id res chain seq x y z
N MET A 1 39.85 7.17 -10.27
CA MET A 1 39.81 5.69 -10.12
C MET A 1 38.34 5.30 -10.07
N ARG A 2 37.90 4.37 -10.92
CA ARG A 2 36.51 3.88 -10.89
C ARG A 2 36.39 2.97 -9.67
N GLU A 3 35.62 3.38 -8.67
CA GLU A 3 35.18 2.47 -7.62
C GLU A 3 34.34 1.38 -8.31
N GLU A 4 34.92 0.19 -8.48
CA GLU A 4 34.12 -1.02 -8.70
C GLU A 4 33.20 -1.12 -7.50
N ARG A 5 31.91 -0.78 -7.69
CA ARG A 5 30.87 -1.04 -6.70
C ARG A 5 30.88 -2.54 -6.45
N ILE A 6 31.52 -2.97 -5.37
CA ILE A 6 31.50 -4.35 -4.90
C ILE A 6 30.02 -4.68 -4.66
N ILE A 7 29.43 -5.45 -5.58
CA ILE A 7 28.03 -5.85 -5.50
C ILE A 7 27.90 -6.75 -4.28
N ASN A 8 27.18 -6.29 -3.26
CA ASN A 8 26.95 -7.08 -2.07
C ASN A 8 25.79 -8.06 -2.34
N TYR A 9 26.04 -9.37 -2.21
CA TYR A 9 25.08 -10.43 -2.51
C TYR A 9 23.86 -10.39 -1.58
N TYR A 10 24.02 -9.94 -0.33
CA TYR A 10 22.89 -9.67 0.55
C TYR A 10 22.06 -8.50 0.05
N THR A 11 22.70 -7.42 -0.43
CA THR A 11 21.97 -6.29 -1.01
C THR A 11 21.28 -6.65 -2.33
N LEU A 12 21.83 -7.61 -3.08
CA LEU A 12 21.24 -8.08 -4.33
C LEU A 12 20.01 -8.95 -4.11
N LEU A 13 20.02 -9.80 -3.07
CA LEU A 13 18.88 -10.61 -2.63
C LEU A 13 17.94 -9.88 -1.68
N GLU A 14 18.20 -8.60 -1.37
CA GLU A 14 17.40 -7.76 -0.45
C GLU A 14 17.32 -8.31 0.98
N LEU A 15 18.42 -8.90 1.45
CA LEU A 15 18.56 -9.54 2.77
C LEU A 15 19.61 -8.87 3.65
N LEU A 16 19.59 -9.19 4.94
CA LEU A 16 20.69 -8.88 5.86
C LEU A 16 21.77 -9.96 5.83
N PRO A 17 23.01 -9.62 6.21
CA PRO A 17 24.05 -10.62 6.51
C PRO A 17 23.65 -11.63 7.59
N THR A 18 22.67 -11.29 8.44
CA THR A 18 22.10 -12.17 9.47
C THR A 18 20.95 -13.04 8.99
N ALA A 19 20.59 -12.99 7.71
CA ALA A 19 19.46 -13.76 7.16
C ALA A 19 19.70 -15.27 7.28
N THR A 20 18.63 -15.99 7.60
CA THR A 20 18.64 -17.46 7.66
C THR A 20 18.63 -18.07 6.26
N ASP A 21 19.05 -19.31 6.14
CA ASP A 21 19.09 -20.01 4.83
C ASP A 21 17.70 -20.14 4.20
N ALA A 22 16.66 -20.26 5.04
CA ALA A 22 15.27 -20.26 4.60
C ALA A 22 14.86 -18.92 3.97
N GLU A 23 15.29 -17.80 4.54
CA GLU A 23 15.06 -16.45 4.00
C GLU A 23 15.84 -16.21 2.70
N ILE A 24 17.09 -16.69 2.63
CA ILE A 24 17.92 -16.65 1.42
C ILE A 24 17.25 -17.39 0.26
N LYS A 25 16.76 -18.60 0.52
CA LYS A 25 16.05 -19.40 -0.48
C LYS A 25 14.74 -18.76 -0.90
N LYS A 26 13.99 -18.18 0.04
CA LYS A 26 12.72 -17.50 -0.26
C LYS A 26 12.94 -16.26 -1.13
N ALA A 27 13.86 -15.38 -0.74
CA ALA A 27 14.14 -14.14 -1.47
C ALA A 27 14.69 -14.41 -2.87
N TRP A 28 15.52 -15.44 -3.03
CA TRP A 28 15.99 -15.88 -4.35
C TRP A 28 14.83 -16.30 -5.27
N HIS A 29 13.89 -17.12 -4.78
CA HIS A 29 12.73 -17.53 -5.57
C HIS A 29 11.87 -16.32 -6.00
N GLU A 30 11.58 -15.41 -5.08
CA GLU A 30 10.79 -14.21 -5.36
C GLU A 30 11.47 -13.32 -6.42
N GLN A 31 12.78 -13.10 -6.30
CA GLN A 31 13.54 -12.27 -7.23
C GLN A 31 13.69 -12.91 -8.62
N VAL A 32 13.90 -14.23 -8.71
CA VAL A 32 13.97 -14.94 -9.99
C VAL A 32 12.60 -14.93 -10.69
N GLN A 33 11.50 -15.08 -9.96
CA GLN A 33 10.16 -14.96 -10.53
C GLN A 33 9.89 -13.56 -11.10
N VAL A 34 10.42 -12.52 -10.45
CA VAL A 34 10.32 -11.15 -10.94
C VAL A 34 11.17 -10.93 -12.20
N TRP A 35 12.42 -11.39 -12.19
CA TRP A 35 13.43 -11.06 -13.20
C TRP A 35 13.65 -12.13 -14.28
N HIS A 36 12.81 -13.17 -14.36
CA HIS A 36 12.99 -14.24 -15.34
C HIS A 36 12.98 -13.72 -16.79
N PRO A 37 13.97 -14.07 -17.64
CA PRO A 37 14.07 -13.56 -19.01
C PRO A 37 12.85 -13.86 -19.88
N ASP A 38 12.19 -15.01 -19.69
CA ASP A 38 10.96 -15.39 -20.42
C ASP A 38 9.82 -14.39 -20.27
N ARG A 39 9.75 -13.65 -19.15
CA ARG A 39 8.73 -12.61 -18.96
C ARG A 39 8.93 -11.42 -19.89
N PHE A 40 10.13 -11.26 -20.45
CA PHE A 40 10.54 -10.10 -21.23
C PHE A 40 10.89 -10.44 -22.69
N GLY A 41 10.46 -11.61 -23.19
CA GLY A 41 10.73 -12.04 -24.56
C GLY A 41 10.25 -11.07 -25.66
N HIS A 42 9.25 -10.24 -25.36
CA HIS A 42 8.72 -9.21 -26.25
C HIS A 42 9.56 -7.91 -26.29
N ALA A 43 10.59 -7.77 -25.44
CA ALA A 43 11.39 -6.56 -25.31
C ALA A 43 12.90 -6.87 -25.19
N PRO A 44 13.67 -6.85 -26.31
CA PRO A 44 15.07 -7.30 -26.34
C PRO A 44 16.00 -6.59 -25.33
N ALA A 45 15.79 -5.29 -25.10
CA ALA A 45 16.58 -4.52 -24.14
C ALA A 45 16.29 -4.90 -22.68
N LEU A 46 15.03 -5.27 -22.36
CA LEU A 46 14.63 -5.74 -21.04
C LEU A 46 15.02 -7.19 -20.82
N HIS A 47 14.90 -8.04 -21.85
CA HIS A 47 15.39 -9.42 -21.83
C HIS A 47 16.87 -9.47 -21.42
N LYS A 48 17.72 -8.66 -22.07
CA LYS A 48 19.15 -8.60 -21.73
C LYS A 48 19.42 -8.13 -20.29
N LYS A 49 18.61 -7.20 -19.78
CA LYS A 49 18.71 -6.73 -18.39
C LYS A 49 18.25 -7.79 -17.39
N ALA A 50 17.15 -8.47 -17.69
CA ALA A 50 16.58 -9.56 -16.91
C ALA A 50 17.53 -10.76 -16.83
N GLU A 51 18.16 -11.11 -17.94
CA GLU A 51 19.21 -12.13 -18.03
C GLU A 51 20.41 -11.76 -17.14
N THR A 52 20.95 -10.54 -17.29
CA THR A 52 22.08 -10.06 -16.46
C THR A 52 21.72 -10.07 -14.97
N ARG A 53 20.51 -9.63 -14.62
CA ARG A 53 20.04 -9.59 -13.24
C ARG A 53 19.86 -10.99 -12.65
N THR A 54 19.25 -11.91 -13.41
CA THR A 54 19.03 -13.30 -13.00
C THR A 54 20.35 -14.04 -12.81
N GLN A 55 21.34 -13.80 -13.66
CA GLN A 55 22.69 -14.35 -13.49
C GLN A 55 23.31 -13.91 -12.15
N LEU A 56 23.22 -12.62 -11.83
CA LEU A 56 23.73 -12.09 -10.56
C LEU A 56 22.97 -12.67 -9.36
N LEU A 57 21.64 -12.80 -9.45
CA LEU A 57 20.80 -13.40 -8.40
C LEU A 57 21.19 -14.87 -8.13
N ASN A 58 21.45 -15.63 -9.19
CA ASN A 58 21.92 -17.01 -9.08
C ASN A 58 23.32 -17.09 -8.45
N GLN A 59 24.23 -16.20 -8.82
CA GLN A 59 25.57 -16.12 -8.24
C GLN A 59 25.54 -15.77 -6.74
N ALA A 60 24.68 -14.83 -6.35
CA ALA A 60 24.45 -14.48 -4.95
C ALA A 60 23.88 -15.67 -4.16
N TYR A 61 22.86 -16.34 -4.69
CA TYR A 61 22.27 -17.51 -4.04
C TYR A 61 23.28 -18.66 -3.90
N GLN A 62 24.07 -18.96 -4.94
CA GLN A 62 25.11 -19.99 -4.86
C GLN A 62 26.14 -19.69 -3.76
N THR A 63 26.54 -18.43 -3.63
CA THR A 63 27.52 -18.03 -2.61
C THR A 63 26.93 -18.03 -1.20
N LEU A 64 25.68 -17.60 -1.05
CA LEU A 64 25.04 -17.41 0.25
C LEU A 64 24.30 -18.65 0.79
N SER A 65 23.96 -19.61 -0.07
CA SER A 65 23.28 -20.85 0.32
C SER A 65 24.24 -21.94 0.83
N ASP A 66 25.52 -21.88 0.47
CA ASP A 66 26.57 -22.73 1.05
C ASP A 66 27.22 -22.02 2.24
N SER A 67 27.16 -22.65 3.41
CA SER A 67 27.74 -22.13 4.65
C SER A 67 29.23 -21.81 4.54
N ALA A 68 30.01 -22.65 3.84
CA ALA A 68 31.46 -22.45 3.70
C ALA A 68 31.79 -21.28 2.74
N ALA A 69 31.08 -21.19 1.62
CA ALA A 69 31.19 -20.08 0.68
C ALA A 69 30.71 -18.76 1.29
N ARG A 70 29.62 -18.79 2.06
CA ARG A 70 29.08 -17.64 2.80
C ARG A 70 30.07 -17.11 3.82
N ALA A 71 30.65 -17.97 4.65
CA ALA A 71 31.67 -17.57 5.62
C ALA A 71 32.90 -16.92 4.95
N SER A 72 33.33 -17.47 3.81
CA SER A 72 34.44 -16.91 3.02
C SER A 72 34.10 -15.56 2.39
N TYR A 73 32.84 -15.39 1.97
CA TYR A 73 32.31 -14.14 1.43
C TYR A 73 32.20 -13.06 2.52
N ASP A 74 31.70 -13.42 3.70
CA ASP A 74 31.57 -12.55 4.86
C ASP A 74 32.94 -12.07 5.36
N ALA A 75 33.93 -12.97 5.37
CA ALA A 75 35.31 -12.66 5.74
C ALA A 75 35.98 -11.65 4.78
N LYS A 76 35.60 -11.65 3.50
CA LYS A 76 36.13 -10.71 2.49
C LYS A 76 35.40 -9.36 2.48
N THR A 77 34.17 -9.29 3.00
CA THR A 77 33.32 -8.11 2.92
C THR A 77 33.20 -7.33 4.24
N GLN A 78 33.73 -7.85 5.35
CA GLN A 78 33.84 -7.07 6.58
C GLN A 78 35.04 -6.09 6.54
N PRO A 79 34.83 -4.78 6.71
CA PRO A 79 35.90 -3.88 7.13
C PRO A 79 36.35 -4.27 8.54
N THR A 80 37.66 -4.36 8.76
CA THR A 80 38.30 -4.73 10.03
C THR A 80 37.78 -3.87 11.19
N ALA A 81 36.76 -4.35 11.89
CA ALA A 81 36.39 -3.87 13.21
C ALA A 81 36.97 -4.85 14.23
N SER A 82 37.80 -4.29 15.09
CA SER A 82 38.64 -4.92 16.11
C SER A 82 38.00 -6.09 16.86
N GLN A 83 38.74 -7.19 16.89
CA GLN A 83 38.55 -8.31 17.82
C GLN A 83 38.59 -7.83 19.29
N LYS A 84 37.72 -8.37 20.14
CA LYS A 84 38.01 -8.57 21.57
C LYS A 84 37.37 -9.90 22.05
N PRO A 85 38.05 -10.68 22.92
CA PRO A 85 37.96 -12.15 22.97
C PRO A 85 36.90 -12.75 23.91
N ALA A 86 36.70 -14.06 23.75
CA ALA A 86 35.83 -14.95 24.53
C ALA A 86 36.43 -15.45 25.86
N ALA A 87 35.55 -15.71 26.86
CA ALA A 87 35.48 -16.90 27.74
C ALA A 87 34.35 -16.68 28.81
N ARG A 88 33.24 -17.45 28.89
CA ARG A 88 32.96 -18.82 29.46
C ARG A 88 32.67 -18.81 30.99
N PRO A 89 32.01 -19.81 31.63
CA PRO A 89 30.83 -20.67 31.34
C PRO A 89 29.66 -20.50 32.36
N ALA A 90 28.54 -21.18 32.11
CA ALA A 90 27.40 -21.35 33.02
C ALA A 90 27.65 -22.34 34.20
N PRO A 91 26.78 -22.35 35.23
CA PRO A 91 26.47 -23.54 36.01
C PRO A 91 25.03 -24.05 35.80
N THR A 92 24.85 -25.29 36.22
CA THR A 92 23.90 -26.34 35.84
C THR A 92 22.58 -26.41 36.62
N ALA A 93 21.55 -26.98 35.95
CA ALA A 93 20.42 -27.83 36.37
C ALA A 93 20.18 -28.12 37.88
N ASN A 94 18.96 -28.33 38.40
CA ASN A 94 17.86 -29.21 37.96
C ASN A 94 16.65 -29.11 38.99
N PRO A 95 15.64 -30.00 39.01
CA PRO A 95 14.40 -30.08 38.22
C PRO A 95 13.11 -29.89 39.07
N SER A 96 11.93 -29.71 38.45
CA SER A 96 10.64 -30.15 39.03
C SER A 96 9.53 -30.18 37.97
N SER A 97 8.98 -31.37 37.81
CA SER A 97 7.78 -31.79 37.09
C SER A 97 6.50 -31.04 37.50
N GLY A 98 5.60 -30.81 36.54
CA GLY A 98 4.26 -30.31 36.83
C GLY A 98 3.40 -30.08 35.59
N THR A 99 2.92 -31.18 35.00
CA THR A 99 1.57 -31.36 34.45
C THR A 99 1.05 -30.39 33.37
N TYR A 100 0.91 -30.97 32.18
CA TYR A 100 0.13 -30.52 31.04
C TYR A 100 -1.26 -30.00 31.42
N SER A 101 -1.62 -28.80 30.96
CA SER A 101 -3.00 -28.39 30.78
C SER A 101 -3.12 -27.62 29.48
N SER A 102 -3.67 -28.33 28.51
CA SER A 102 -4.14 -27.88 27.21
C SER A 102 -5.21 -26.79 27.37
N THR A 103 -4.92 -25.56 26.90
CA THR A 103 -5.96 -24.58 26.55
C THR A 103 -6.21 -24.66 25.05
N PRO A 104 -7.46 -24.84 24.60
CA PRO A 104 -7.78 -25.03 23.20
C PRO A 104 -7.66 -23.72 22.38
N PRO A 105 -7.37 -23.80 21.08
CA PRO A 105 -7.42 -22.66 20.18
C PRO A 105 -8.88 -22.20 20.01
N ARG A 106 -9.12 -20.91 20.26
CA ARG A 106 -10.40 -20.26 20.01
C ARG A 106 -10.75 -20.42 18.52
N ALA A 107 -11.88 -21.07 18.31
CA ALA A 107 -12.43 -21.44 17.02
C ALA A 107 -12.52 -20.25 16.06
N GLN A 108 -12.11 -20.53 14.82
CA GLN A 108 -12.64 -19.91 13.60
C GLN A 108 -14.18 -19.98 13.68
N GLN A 109 -14.82 -18.87 14.00
CA GLN A 109 -16.25 -18.72 13.77
C GLN A 109 -16.43 -18.11 12.38
N ASN A 110 -16.79 -19.03 11.48
CA ASN A 110 -17.59 -18.85 10.29
C ASN A 110 -17.94 -17.40 9.95
N ALA A 111 -17.38 -16.96 8.83
CA ALA A 111 -17.97 -15.95 7.96
C ALA A 111 -19.37 -16.42 7.52
N GLN A 112 -20.36 -16.18 8.38
CA GLN A 112 -21.75 -16.14 7.96
C GLN A 112 -21.96 -14.80 7.29
N ALA A 113 -22.34 -14.86 6.01
CA ALA A 113 -22.74 -13.73 5.20
C ALA A 113 -23.81 -12.90 5.91
N ARG A 114 -23.38 -11.86 6.62
CA ARG A 114 -24.26 -10.79 7.10
C ARG A 114 -24.66 -9.93 5.91
N HIS A 115 -25.80 -10.26 5.30
CA HIS A 115 -26.57 -9.32 4.48
C HIS A 115 -27.29 -8.32 5.39
N GLY A 116 -26.51 -7.50 6.10
CA GLY A 116 -26.99 -6.29 6.76
C GLY A 116 -26.49 -5.06 5.99
N PRO A 117 -27.14 -3.89 6.15
CA PRO A 117 -26.62 -2.64 5.58
C PRO A 117 -25.20 -2.40 6.12
N ARG A 118 -24.24 -2.17 5.21
CA ARG A 118 -22.84 -1.91 5.53
C ARG A 118 -22.62 -0.40 5.59
N GLY A 119 -22.01 0.07 6.68
CA GLY A 119 -21.66 1.48 6.90
C GLY A 119 -22.53 2.19 7.95
N PRO A 120 -22.14 3.40 8.38
CA PRO A 120 -22.92 4.19 9.33
C PRO A 120 -24.33 4.44 8.78
N GLN A 121 -25.36 4.09 9.57
CA GLN A 121 -26.77 4.30 9.23
C GLN A 121 -27.22 5.77 9.28
N SER A 122 -26.31 6.67 9.65
CA SER A 122 -26.54 8.11 9.67
C SER A 122 -26.53 8.63 8.23
N LEU A 123 -27.72 8.99 7.73
CA LEU A 123 -27.86 10.12 6.79
C LEU A 123 -26.96 11.23 7.34
N ILE A 124 -26.08 11.80 6.52
CA ILE A 124 -25.27 12.93 6.94
C ILE A 124 -26.27 14.06 7.26
N MET A 125 -26.61 14.20 8.54
CA MET A 125 -27.54 15.19 9.04
C MET A 125 -26.75 16.46 9.27
N LEU A 126 -26.82 17.40 8.33
CA LEU A 126 -26.21 18.71 8.55
C LEU A 126 -27.14 19.53 9.44
N LEU A 127 -26.75 19.68 10.70
CA LEU A 127 -27.42 20.55 11.66
C LEU A 127 -27.07 22.01 11.34
N SER A 128 -27.97 22.73 10.69
CA SER A 128 -27.94 24.20 10.61
C SER A 128 -27.84 24.86 12.00
N GLN A 129 -27.32 26.09 12.10
CA GLN A 129 -27.19 26.87 13.34
C GLN A 129 -28.48 26.79 14.19
N GLN A 130 -28.34 26.87 15.53
CA GLN A 130 -29.39 26.59 16.53
C GLN A 130 -30.82 26.93 16.04
N ASN A 131 -31.71 25.93 16.14
CA ASN A 131 -33.17 25.97 15.85
C ASN A 131 -33.67 25.76 14.41
N GLN A 132 -32.87 25.26 13.45
CA GLN A 132 -33.38 24.83 12.14
C GLN A 132 -33.54 23.30 11.99
N PRO A 133 -34.50 22.83 11.19
CA PRO A 133 -34.72 21.40 10.95
C PRO A 133 -33.49 20.74 10.29
N LYS A 134 -33.22 19.48 10.66
CA LYS A 134 -32.12 18.69 10.10
C LYS A 134 -32.31 18.53 8.60
N ALA A 135 -31.35 19.00 7.80
CA ALA A 135 -31.39 18.83 6.35
C ALA A 135 -31.05 17.38 5.99
N MET A 136 -31.94 16.73 5.26
CA MET A 136 -31.73 15.38 4.74
C MET A 136 -30.97 15.48 3.41
N VAL A 137 -29.75 14.96 3.38
CA VAL A 137 -28.94 14.90 2.15
C VAL A 137 -29.38 13.70 1.33
N PRO A 138 -29.69 13.86 0.03
CA PRO A 138 -30.08 12.75 -0.82
C PRO A 138 -28.89 11.81 -1.07
N ALA A 139 -29.17 10.53 -1.29
CA ALA A 139 -28.17 9.57 -1.72
C ALA A 139 -27.64 9.94 -3.11
N ILE A 140 -26.34 9.74 -3.33
CA ILE A 140 -25.63 10.15 -4.55
C ILE A 140 -25.36 8.96 -5.47
N HIS A 141 -25.19 9.23 -6.76
CA HIS A 141 -24.64 8.25 -7.69
C HIS A 141 -23.14 8.50 -7.89
N LEU A 142 -22.40 7.41 -8.14
CA LEU A 142 -20.97 7.51 -8.45
C LEU A 142 -20.71 7.18 -9.91
N TYR A 143 -20.00 8.08 -10.58
CA TYR A 143 -19.34 7.73 -11.84
C TYR A 143 -18.12 6.88 -11.57
N VAL A 144 -18.01 5.79 -12.32
CA VAL A 144 -16.91 4.84 -12.29
C VAL A 144 -16.25 4.82 -13.65
N ASP A 145 -14.97 5.19 -13.67
CA ASP A 145 -14.20 5.18 -14.92
C ASP A 145 -14.08 3.75 -15.50
N PRO A 146 -14.30 3.55 -16.81
CA PRO A 146 -14.18 2.24 -17.45
C PRO A 146 -12.78 1.61 -17.36
N ARG A 147 -11.74 2.43 -17.17
CA ARG A 147 -10.35 1.97 -17.03
C ARG A 147 -10.07 1.41 -15.62
N GLU A 148 -11.01 1.52 -14.68
CA GLU A 148 -10.85 0.99 -13.33
C GLU A 148 -10.98 -0.54 -13.32
N HIS A 149 -9.91 -1.21 -12.88
CA HIS A 149 -9.88 -2.66 -12.79
C HIS A 149 -10.60 -3.14 -11.53
N GLN A 150 -11.59 -4.03 -11.69
CA GLN A 150 -12.46 -4.50 -10.61
C GLN A 150 -13.02 -3.34 -9.77
N PRO A 151 -13.92 -2.53 -10.33
CA PRO A 151 -14.53 -1.45 -9.59
C PRO A 151 -15.45 -1.97 -8.48
N TYR A 152 -15.65 -1.13 -7.47
CA TYR A 152 -16.60 -1.35 -6.40
C TYR A 152 -18.05 -1.32 -6.87
N ASP A 153 -18.92 -2.05 -6.15
CA ASP A 153 -20.35 -2.08 -6.41
C ASP A 153 -21.14 -1.16 -5.45
N PHE A 154 -20.51 -0.75 -4.35
CA PHE A 154 -21.07 0.04 -3.26
C PHE A 154 -22.38 -0.56 -2.71
N HIS A 155 -22.51 -1.88 -2.77
CA HIS A 155 -23.72 -2.55 -2.34
C HIS A 155 -23.89 -2.47 -0.82
N GLY A 156 -25.05 -1.95 -0.38
CA GLY A 156 -25.42 -1.85 1.03
C GLY A 156 -25.08 -0.52 1.71
N PHE A 157 -24.46 0.43 0.99
CA PHE A 157 -24.26 1.80 1.48
C PHE A 157 -25.50 2.66 1.18
N VAL A 158 -26.29 2.99 2.20
CA VAL A 158 -27.53 3.78 2.06
C VAL A 158 -27.34 5.18 1.47
N ARG A 159 -26.11 5.70 1.53
CA ARG A 159 -25.71 7.02 1.00
C ARG A 159 -25.39 7.00 -0.50
N ILE A 160 -25.24 5.81 -1.09
CA ILE A 160 -24.93 5.62 -2.51
C ILE A 160 -26.16 5.00 -3.18
N ALA A 161 -26.80 5.78 -4.06
CA ALA A 161 -27.97 5.35 -4.81
C ALA A 161 -27.61 4.32 -5.90
N GLY A 162 -26.39 4.38 -6.43
CA GLY A 162 -25.88 3.42 -7.41
C GLY A 162 -24.61 3.90 -8.10
N THR A 163 -24.15 3.12 -9.09
CA THR A 163 -22.99 3.45 -9.92
C THR A 163 -23.37 3.56 -11.39
N MET A 164 -22.67 4.45 -12.11
CA MET A 164 -22.79 4.64 -13.55
C MET A 164 -21.41 4.60 -14.19
N ARG A 165 -21.33 4.12 -15.44
CA ARG A 165 -20.06 4.09 -16.19
C ARG A 165 -19.93 5.37 -17.00
N GLU A 166 -18.86 6.11 -16.75
CA GLU A 166 -18.58 7.39 -17.42
C GLU A 166 -17.08 7.58 -17.58
N THR A 167 -16.61 8.12 -18.71
CA THR A 167 -15.18 8.34 -18.93
C THR A 167 -14.76 9.62 -18.22
N LEU A 168 -14.00 9.48 -17.13
CA LEU A 168 -13.57 10.61 -16.32
C LEU A 168 -12.23 11.17 -16.83
N PRO A 169 -11.90 12.44 -16.55
CA PRO A 169 -10.58 12.98 -16.85
C PRO A 169 -9.49 12.13 -16.18
N VAL A 170 -9.62 11.94 -14.87
CA VAL A 170 -8.74 11.11 -14.05
C VAL A 170 -9.39 9.76 -13.82
N LYS A 171 -8.64 8.67 -13.97
CA LYS A 171 -9.14 7.33 -13.67
C LYS A 171 -9.48 7.23 -12.18
N GLY A 172 -10.74 6.88 -11.88
CA GLY A 172 -11.21 6.68 -10.51
C GLY A 172 -12.72 6.85 -10.40
N TYR A 173 -13.15 7.58 -9.36
CA TYR A 173 -14.53 7.81 -8.99
C TYR A 173 -14.83 9.31 -8.88
N ALA A 174 -16.03 9.70 -9.28
CA ALA A 174 -16.57 11.05 -9.13
C ALA A 174 -18.05 11.01 -8.73
N ILE A 175 -18.57 12.11 -8.17
CA ILE A 175 -20.00 12.23 -7.81
C ILE A 175 -20.79 12.60 -9.06
N ALA A 176 -21.80 11.82 -9.43
CA ALA A 176 -22.53 12.03 -10.68
C ALA A 176 -23.34 13.34 -10.68
N GLU A 177 -23.86 13.74 -9.52
CA GLU A 177 -24.64 14.97 -9.36
C GLU A 177 -23.79 16.23 -9.54
N VAL A 178 -22.49 16.16 -9.21
CA VAL A 178 -21.54 17.29 -9.33
C VAL A 178 -20.13 16.74 -9.60
N PRO A 179 -19.83 16.33 -10.85
CA PRO A 179 -18.58 15.62 -11.18
C PRO A 179 -17.32 16.42 -10.87
N GLU A 180 -17.38 17.74 -11.02
CA GLU A 180 -16.29 18.68 -10.75
C GLU A 180 -15.99 18.90 -9.27
N LEU A 181 -16.82 18.41 -8.34
CA LEU A 181 -16.67 18.66 -6.90
C LEU A 181 -15.51 17.88 -6.27
N VAL A 182 -15.36 16.61 -6.63
CA VAL A 182 -14.36 15.73 -6.02
C VAL A 182 -13.80 14.74 -7.04
N CYS A 183 -12.49 14.57 -6.99
CA CYS A 183 -11.81 13.48 -7.67
C CYS A 183 -11.29 12.48 -6.65
N ILE A 184 -11.70 11.22 -6.78
CA ILE A 184 -11.25 10.13 -5.92
C ILE A 184 -10.53 9.09 -6.78
N LYS A 185 -9.20 9.10 -6.73
CA LYS A 185 -8.35 8.14 -7.43
C LYS A 185 -8.05 6.95 -6.53
N ARG A 186 -8.20 5.75 -7.06
CA ARG A 186 -7.75 4.51 -6.40
C ARG A 186 -6.41 4.06 -6.98
N ILE A 187 -5.52 3.57 -6.13
CA ILE A 187 -4.31 2.87 -6.53
C ILE A 187 -4.06 1.68 -5.59
N SER A 188 -3.69 0.53 -6.13
CA SER A 188 -3.26 -0.59 -5.29
C SER A 188 -1.85 -0.32 -4.74
N VAL A 189 -1.52 -0.93 -3.60
CA VAL A 189 -0.14 -0.89 -3.06
C VAL A 189 0.87 -1.47 -4.07
N GLU A 190 0.49 -2.49 -4.83
CA GLU A 190 1.34 -3.11 -5.86
C GLU A 190 1.65 -2.14 -7.01
N ASP A 191 0.63 -1.44 -7.51
CA ASP A 191 0.79 -0.42 -8.54
C ASP A 191 1.58 0.78 -8.02
N LEU A 192 1.33 1.19 -6.77
CA LEU A 192 2.06 2.28 -6.13
C LEU A 192 3.56 1.95 -6.02
N TYR A 193 3.91 0.73 -5.60
CA TYR A 193 5.30 0.28 -5.59
C TYR A 193 5.92 0.22 -6.99
N THR A 194 5.12 -0.12 -7.99
CA THR A 194 5.54 -0.17 -9.40
C THR A 194 5.82 1.23 -9.96
N VAL A 195 5.01 2.23 -9.57
CA VAL A 195 5.22 3.66 -9.88
C VAL A 195 6.45 4.21 -9.14
N PHE A 196 6.62 3.83 -7.87
CA PHE A 196 7.75 4.30 -7.06
C PHE A 196 9.08 3.70 -7.54
N SER A 197 9.13 2.39 -7.78
CA SER A 197 10.39 1.67 -8.06
C SER A 197 10.87 1.83 -9.50
N ASN A 198 9.98 2.14 -10.46
CA ASN A 198 10.33 2.30 -11.88
C ASN A 198 9.95 3.69 -12.43
N PRO A 199 10.79 4.72 -12.14
CA PRO A 199 10.49 6.10 -12.52
C PRO A 199 10.47 6.35 -14.03
N SER A 200 11.21 5.59 -14.82
CA SER A 200 11.39 5.88 -16.25
C SER A 200 10.19 5.51 -17.13
N TYR A 201 9.30 4.64 -16.66
CA TYR A 201 8.15 4.17 -17.45
C TYR A 201 6.79 4.42 -16.78
N ASN A 202 6.70 4.20 -15.46
CA ASN A 202 5.40 4.20 -14.77
C ASN A 202 5.10 5.53 -14.07
N ARG A 203 6.14 6.24 -13.63
CA ARG A 203 5.98 7.49 -12.88
C ARG A 203 5.55 8.65 -13.75
N LEU A 204 6.11 8.80 -14.95
CA LEU A 204 5.78 9.93 -15.81
C LEU A 204 4.28 9.94 -16.21
N PRO A 205 3.69 8.83 -16.70
CA PRO A 205 2.25 8.79 -16.99
C PRO A 205 1.40 9.04 -15.74
N PHE A 206 1.79 8.46 -14.60
CA PHE A 206 1.10 8.67 -13.33
C PHE A 206 1.10 10.15 -12.90
N LEU A 207 2.24 10.83 -12.97
CA LEU A 207 2.33 12.25 -12.65
C LEU A 207 1.54 13.12 -13.63
N GLN A 208 1.56 12.79 -14.93
CA GLN A 208 0.74 13.48 -15.94
C GLN A 208 -0.77 13.32 -15.67
N GLU A 209 -1.18 12.16 -15.19
CA GLU A 209 -2.56 11.94 -14.76
C GLU A 209 -2.91 12.78 -13.53
N LEU A 210 -1.98 12.92 -12.57
CA LEU A 210 -2.18 13.75 -11.38
C LEU A 210 -2.27 15.26 -11.69
N GLU A 211 -1.66 15.73 -12.78
CA GLU A 211 -1.84 17.12 -13.21
C GLU A 211 -3.32 17.43 -13.51
N GLN A 212 -4.10 16.45 -13.99
CA GLN A 212 -5.53 16.64 -14.26
C GLN A 212 -6.37 16.72 -12.98
N VAL A 213 -5.88 16.19 -11.86
CA VAL A 213 -6.56 16.24 -10.55
C VAL A 213 -6.60 17.68 -10.00
N LEU A 214 -5.72 18.56 -10.46
CA LEU A 214 -5.68 19.97 -10.04
C LEU A 214 -6.97 20.73 -10.35
N ALA A 215 -7.74 20.30 -11.36
CA ALA A 215 -9.01 20.89 -11.75
C ALA A 215 -10.12 20.75 -10.68
N PHE A 216 -9.97 19.81 -9.74
CA PHE A 216 -10.99 19.53 -8.72
C PHE A 216 -10.65 20.24 -7.41
N PRO A 217 -11.63 20.78 -6.66
CA PRO A 217 -11.37 21.45 -5.39
C PRO A 217 -11.02 20.44 -4.28
N SER A 218 -11.64 19.25 -4.30
CA SER A 218 -11.35 18.16 -3.36
C SER A 218 -10.71 16.99 -4.09
N ARG A 219 -9.57 16.50 -3.58
CA ARG A 219 -8.69 15.57 -4.30
C ARG A 219 -8.23 14.46 -3.36
N PHE A 220 -8.52 13.21 -3.71
CA PHE A 220 -8.19 12.06 -2.87
C PHE A 220 -7.43 11.00 -3.66
N LEU A 221 -6.42 10.42 -3.03
CA LEU A 221 -5.75 9.21 -3.48
C LEU A 221 -5.95 8.11 -2.42
N VAL A 222 -6.80 7.15 -2.74
CA VAL A 222 -7.05 5.98 -1.90
C VAL A 222 -6.07 4.88 -2.28
N VAL A 223 -5.18 4.55 -1.35
CA VAL A 223 -4.19 3.48 -1.46
C VAL A 223 -4.81 2.20 -0.89
N GLU A 224 -5.15 1.25 -1.75
CA GLU A 224 -5.71 -0.04 -1.37
C GLU A 224 -4.62 -1.09 -1.17
N GLY A 225 -4.64 -1.72 0.01
CA GLY A 225 -3.81 -2.86 0.36
C GLY A 225 -2.92 -2.56 1.55
N THR A 226 -2.41 -3.63 2.16
CA THR A 226 -1.51 -3.51 3.30
C THR A 226 -0.13 -3.05 2.85
N LEU A 227 0.24 -1.82 3.21
CA LEU A 227 1.64 -1.44 3.24
C LEU A 227 2.33 -2.31 4.30
N GLN A 228 3.12 -3.31 3.90
CA GLN A 228 3.76 -4.20 4.88
C GLN A 228 4.73 -3.40 5.76
N HIS A 229 4.30 -3.18 7.01
CA HIS A 229 5.04 -2.44 8.04
C HIS A 229 6.10 -3.29 8.76
N ARG A 230 6.27 -4.56 8.38
CA ARG A 230 7.21 -5.42 9.08
C ARG A 230 8.59 -4.81 8.95
N LYS A 231 9.28 -4.65 10.09
CA LYS A 231 10.74 -4.47 10.17
C LYS A 231 11.39 -5.67 9.47
N ALA A 232 11.36 -5.73 8.15
CA ALA A 232 12.23 -6.59 7.38
C ALA A 232 13.61 -6.03 7.65
N GLY A 233 14.31 -6.66 8.60
CA GLY A 233 15.52 -6.13 9.21
C GLY A 233 16.49 -5.78 8.08
N GLY A 234 16.85 -4.51 7.94
CA GLY A 234 17.67 -4.03 6.83
C GLY A 234 17.52 -2.53 6.64
N ARG A 235 18.65 -1.81 6.54
CA ARG A 235 18.66 -0.36 6.31
C ARG A 235 17.99 0.03 4.98
N LEU A 236 18.10 -0.82 3.94
CA LEU A 236 17.56 -0.53 2.60
C LEU A 236 16.02 -0.58 2.54
N ASN A 237 15.38 -1.53 3.22
CA ASN A 237 13.91 -1.60 3.29
C ASN A 237 13.33 -0.42 4.08
N GLN A 238 14.08 0.10 5.06
CA GLN A 238 13.73 1.37 5.73
C GLN A 238 13.87 2.56 4.77
N TYR A 239 14.94 2.63 3.96
CA TYR A 239 15.08 3.70 2.95
C TYR A 239 14.02 3.64 1.85
N HIS A 240 13.62 2.46 1.40
CA HIS A 240 12.56 2.29 0.40
C HIS A 240 11.20 2.70 0.97
N LYS A 241 10.91 2.32 2.23
CA LYS A 241 9.71 2.78 2.95
C LYS A 241 9.70 4.30 3.12
N ILE A 242 10.77 4.87 3.69
CA ILE A 242 10.87 6.32 3.92
C ILE A 242 10.75 7.04 2.58
N GLY A 243 11.44 6.58 1.55
CA GLY A 243 11.35 7.17 0.21
C GLY A 243 9.95 7.06 -0.40
N LEU A 244 9.20 5.99 -0.16
CA LEU A 244 7.81 5.87 -0.61
C LEU A 244 6.90 6.86 0.12
N MET A 245 7.06 7.00 1.44
CA MET A 245 6.29 7.98 2.21
C MET A 245 6.65 9.40 1.80
N ASP A 246 7.94 9.72 1.66
CA ASP A 246 8.42 11.01 1.13
C ASP A 246 7.87 11.29 -0.27
N PHE A 247 7.75 10.25 -1.10
CA PHE A 247 7.12 10.37 -2.41
C PHE A 247 5.63 10.71 -2.28
N LEU A 248 4.86 10.00 -1.44
CA LEU A 248 3.45 10.32 -1.20
C LEU A 248 3.25 11.72 -0.59
N ASP A 249 4.13 12.13 0.32
CA ASP A 249 4.14 13.48 0.89
C ASP A 249 4.44 14.53 -0.17
N SER A 250 5.35 14.24 -1.11
CA SER A 250 5.62 15.11 -2.25
C SER A 250 4.41 15.26 -3.18
N LEU A 251 3.62 14.19 -3.36
CA LEU A 251 2.36 14.25 -4.12
C LEU A 251 1.34 15.12 -3.40
N THR A 252 1.21 14.94 -2.09
CA THR A 252 0.34 15.74 -1.21
C THR A 252 0.70 17.22 -1.32
N ALA A 253 1.98 17.56 -1.18
CA ALA A 253 2.46 18.94 -1.23
C ALA A 253 2.30 19.58 -2.62
N ARG A 254 2.60 18.85 -3.70
CA ARG A 254 2.55 19.41 -5.06
C ARG A 254 1.13 19.51 -5.62
N TYR A 255 0.32 18.47 -5.43
CA TYR A 255 -0.99 18.35 -6.07
C TYR A 255 -2.15 18.66 -5.12
N GLY A 256 -1.89 18.88 -3.83
CA GLY A 256 -2.92 19.12 -2.83
C GLY A 256 -3.88 17.92 -2.69
N ILE A 257 -3.35 16.71 -2.86
CA ILE A 257 -4.11 15.45 -2.77
C ILE A 257 -4.05 14.93 -1.35
N GLN A 258 -5.18 14.52 -0.80
CA GLN A 258 -5.24 13.82 0.48
C GLN A 258 -5.07 12.31 0.25
N VAL A 259 -4.01 11.74 0.81
CA VAL A 259 -3.73 10.30 0.72
C VAL A 259 -4.46 9.56 1.84
N ILE A 260 -5.27 8.57 1.47
CA ILE A 260 -6.06 7.74 2.38
C ILE A 260 -5.60 6.29 2.23
N TYR A 261 -5.25 5.66 3.35
CA TYR A 261 -4.84 4.26 3.37
C TYR A 261 -6.03 3.38 3.74
N ALA A 262 -6.19 2.26 3.03
CA ALA A 262 -7.17 1.23 3.33
C ALA A 262 -6.51 -0.14 3.18
N ASP A 263 -6.47 -0.91 4.26
CA ASP A 263 -5.72 -2.18 4.28
C ASP A 263 -6.41 -3.26 3.45
N THR A 264 -7.73 -3.13 3.28
CA THR A 264 -8.58 -4.10 2.59
C THR A 264 -9.43 -3.43 1.52
N ARG A 265 -9.90 -4.25 0.57
CA ARG A 265 -10.81 -3.81 -0.50
C ARG A 265 -12.11 -3.23 0.05
N ASP A 266 -12.70 -3.88 1.05
CA ASP A 266 -13.95 -3.44 1.69
C ASP A 266 -13.76 -2.10 2.41
N GLU A 267 -12.62 -1.90 3.08
CA GLU A 267 -12.29 -0.61 3.69
C GLU A 267 -12.14 0.48 2.62
N ALA A 268 -11.44 0.19 1.52
CA ALA A 268 -11.23 1.16 0.45
C ALA A 268 -12.57 1.59 -0.19
N GLU A 269 -13.48 0.63 -0.40
CA GLU A 269 -14.84 0.89 -0.86
C GLU A 269 -15.62 1.80 0.10
N GLU A 270 -15.61 1.47 1.40
CA GLU A 270 -16.25 2.28 2.44
C GLU A 270 -15.67 3.70 2.50
N ARG A 271 -14.34 3.84 2.40
CA ARG A 271 -13.68 5.16 2.40
C ARG A 271 -14.14 6.00 1.21
N ILE A 272 -14.22 5.42 0.02
CA ILE A 272 -14.65 6.14 -1.18
C ILE A 272 -16.11 6.57 -1.05
N ALA A 273 -16.99 5.68 -0.59
CA ALA A 273 -18.39 6.01 -0.35
C ALA A 273 -18.56 7.15 0.67
N ASN A 274 -17.80 7.09 1.77
CA ASN A 274 -17.85 8.10 2.83
C ASN A 274 -17.31 9.46 2.37
N LEU A 275 -16.17 9.49 1.66
CA LEU A 275 -15.59 10.72 1.11
C LEU A 275 -16.55 11.39 0.12
N ALA A 276 -17.10 10.64 -0.83
CA ALA A 276 -18.03 11.18 -1.80
C ALA A 276 -19.29 11.75 -1.14
N ALA A 277 -19.91 10.98 -0.24
CA ALA A 277 -21.12 11.42 0.45
C ALA A 277 -20.87 12.64 1.36
N LEU A 278 -19.74 12.68 2.07
CA LEU A 278 -19.41 13.81 2.95
C LEU A 278 -19.18 15.10 2.17
N HIS A 279 -18.43 15.03 1.08
CA HIS A 279 -18.18 16.19 0.23
C HIS A 279 -19.46 16.69 -0.43
N TYR A 280 -20.30 15.78 -0.93
CA TYR A 280 -21.60 16.15 -1.47
C TYR A 280 -22.52 16.77 -0.41
N ALA A 281 -22.54 16.21 0.80
CA ALA A 281 -23.36 16.73 1.89
C ALA A 281 -23.01 18.19 2.21
N TYR A 282 -21.73 18.50 2.37
CA TYR A 282 -21.31 19.89 2.61
C TYR A 282 -21.61 20.82 1.43
N TYR A 283 -21.38 20.36 0.20
CA TYR A 283 -21.78 21.11 -0.98
C TYR A 283 -23.29 21.40 -0.99
N PHE A 284 -24.11 20.39 -0.72
CA PHE A 284 -25.56 20.51 -0.66
C PHE A 284 -25.99 21.51 0.43
N ALA A 285 -25.39 21.47 1.63
CA ALA A 285 -25.66 22.46 2.67
C ALA A 285 -25.28 23.88 2.29
N GLU A 286 -24.16 24.09 1.60
CA GLU A 286 -23.77 25.40 1.10
C GLU A 286 -24.79 25.96 0.10
N GLN A 287 -25.30 25.11 -0.81
CA GLN A 287 -26.37 25.49 -1.74
C GLN A 287 -27.68 25.86 -1.03
N GLN A 288 -27.92 25.27 0.15
CA GLN A 288 -29.07 25.60 1.01
C GLN A 288 -28.80 26.79 1.95
N GLY A 289 -27.64 27.44 1.86
CA GLY A 289 -27.26 28.58 2.71
C GLY A 289 -26.92 28.21 4.17
N LEU A 290 -26.71 26.93 4.47
CA LEU A 290 -26.43 26.42 5.82
C LEU A 290 -24.96 26.51 6.22
N GLY A 291 -24.07 26.76 5.25
CA GLY A 291 -22.62 26.85 5.45
C GLY A 291 -21.96 25.50 5.80
N ARG A 292 -20.68 25.56 6.19
CA ARG A 292 -19.89 24.39 6.62
C ARG A 292 -19.72 24.39 8.13
N CYS A 293 -20.49 23.57 8.85
CA CYS A 293 -20.30 23.37 10.28
C CYS A 293 -20.17 21.89 10.62
N LEU A 294 -19.25 21.56 11.54
CA LEU A 294 -19.13 20.26 12.17
C LEU A 294 -19.55 20.42 13.64
N LYS A 295 -20.56 19.68 14.10
CA LYS A 295 -21.05 19.72 15.48
C LYS A 295 -20.82 18.39 16.18
N GLU A 296 -20.78 18.45 17.51
CA GLU A 296 -20.47 17.31 18.38
C GLU A 296 -21.42 16.11 18.23
N GLY A 297 -22.62 16.31 17.64
CA GLY A 297 -23.60 15.25 17.38
C GLY A 297 -23.61 14.68 15.95
N ASP A 298 -22.65 15.06 15.09
CA ASP A 298 -22.61 14.67 13.67
C ASP A 298 -21.83 13.38 13.40
N VAL A 299 -21.27 12.73 14.44
CA VAL A 299 -20.44 11.50 14.37
C VAL A 299 -21.20 10.28 14.89
#